data_AF-A0A7S0T721-F1
#
_entry.id   AF-A0A7S0T721-F1
#
_cell.length_a   1.000
_cell.length_b   1.000
_cell.length_c   1.000
_cell.angle_alpha   90.00
_cell.angle_beta   90.00
_cell.angle_gamma   90.00
#
_symmetry.space_group_name_H-M   'P 1'
#
loop_
_entity.id
_entity.type
_entity.pdbx_description
1 polymer ?
#
loop_
_entity_poly.entity_id
_entity_poly.type
_entity_poly.pdbx_seq_one_letter_code
_entity_poly.pdbx_strand_id
1 'polypeptide(L)'
;ARARIAAAKAAAAASAALSKKAGEDGGHALTKSDLQAMLKEFAPDETFDPEVEDMLMSVADDFLDTVLEHSIQLAKHRGGDTLEPQDVLLHLERHWDMHIPGFEGEEVRAYPEKKNVDAHASRLAAVRRTVAAASAAANNQRKQARLAAERAKSGAKGGDDDNDEEDA
;
A
#
# COMPACT_ATOMS: atom_id res chain seq x y z
N ALA A 1 34.77 -25.19 -20.27
CA ALA A 1 34.04 -26.46 -20.48
C ALA A 1 33.81 -27.24 -19.18
N ARG A 2 34.86 -27.65 -18.46
CA ARG A 2 34.76 -28.43 -17.21
C ARG A 2 33.88 -27.81 -16.11
N ALA A 3 33.98 -26.49 -15.89
CA ALA A 3 33.15 -25.79 -14.89
C ALA A 3 31.65 -25.81 -15.22
N ARG A 4 31.27 -25.69 -16.50
CA ARG A 4 29.87 -25.76 -16.93
C ARG A 4 29.29 -27.17 -16.79
N ILE A 5 30.10 -28.20 -17.07
CA ILE A 5 29.70 -29.60 -16.87
C ILE A 5 29.55 -29.93 -15.37
N ALA A 6 30.42 -29.38 -14.52
CA ALA A 6 30.31 -29.53 -13.07
C ALA A 6 29.05 -28.85 -12.52
N ALA A 7 28.73 -27.64 -12.97
CA ALA A 7 27.51 -26.93 -12.59
C ALA A 7 26.24 -27.66 -13.06
N ALA A 8 26.22 -28.17 -14.30
CA ALA A 8 25.11 -28.96 -14.81
C ALA A 8 24.90 -30.28 -14.03
N LYS A 9 26.00 -30.93 -13.62
CA LYS A 9 25.94 -32.15 -12.80
C LYS A 9 25.45 -31.86 -11.38
N ALA A 10 25.84 -30.73 -10.80
CA ALA A 10 25.35 -30.28 -9.50
C ALA A 10 23.85 -29.94 -9.55
N ALA A 11 23.40 -29.24 -10.60
CA ALA A 11 21.98 -28.96 -10.83
C ALA A 11 21.17 -30.25 -11.00
N ALA A 12 21.67 -31.22 -11.78
CA ALA A 12 21.00 -32.52 -11.95
C ALA A 12 20.92 -33.33 -10.64
N ALA A 13 21.97 -33.30 -9.82
CA ALA A 13 21.95 -33.95 -8.50
C ALA A 13 20.97 -33.27 -7.53
N ALA A 14 20.88 -31.93 -7.55
CA ALA A 14 19.91 -31.18 -6.77
C ALA A 14 18.47 -31.49 -7.20
N SER A 15 18.19 -31.54 -8.51
CA SER A 15 16.87 -31.92 -9.02
C SER A 15 16.48 -33.36 -8.66
N ALA A 16 17.44 -34.30 -8.69
CA ALA A 16 17.19 -35.69 -8.29
C ALA A 16 16.91 -35.83 -6.78
N ALA A 17 17.62 -35.07 -5.93
CA ALA A 17 17.38 -35.03 -4.50
C ALA A 17 16.01 -34.40 -4.17
N LEU A 18 15.65 -33.32 -4.87
CA LEU A 18 14.35 -32.65 -4.72
C LEU A 18 13.19 -33.57 -5.13
N SER A 19 13.33 -34.30 -6.24
CA SER A 19 12.33 -35.28 -6.69
C SER A 19 12.17 -36.46 -5.73
N LYS A 20 13.25 -36.85 -5.03
CA LYS A 20 13.21 -37.91 -4.02
C LYS A 20 12.50 -37.44 -2.74
N LYS A 21 12.77 -36.21 -2.30
CA LYS A 21 12.10 -35.58 -1.16
C LYS A 21 10.59 -35.38 -1.42
N ALA A 22 10.23 -34.92 -2.62
CA ALA A 22 8.82 -34.78 -3.02
C ALA A 22 8.04 -36.11 -2.98
N GLY A 23 8.71 -37.26 -3.11
CA GLY A 23 8.11 -38.58 -3.01
C GLY A 23 7.84 -39.05 -1.57
N GLU A 24 8.52 -38.48 -0.57
CA GLU A 24 8.35 -38.81 0.85
C GLU A 24 7.34 -37.87 1.53
N ASP A 25 7.27 -36.61 1.10
CA ASP A 25 6.44 -35.56 1.70
C ASP A 25 5.12 -35.31 0.93
N GLY A 26 4.77 -36.17 -0.03
CA GLY A 26 3.53 -36.01 -0.82
C GLY A 26 3.53 -34.79 -1.77
N GLY A 27 4.67 -34.16 -1.98
CA GLY A 27 4.81 -32.95 -2.80
C GLY A 27 4.66 -31.64 -2.04
N HIS A 28 4.44 -31.68 -0.72
CA HIS A 28 4.38 -30.49 0.12
C HIS A 28 5.76 -29.83 0.27
N ALA A 29 5.78 -28.51 0.45
CA ALA A 29 7.00 -27.76 0.65
C ALA A 29 7.70 -28.04 1.98
N LEU A 30 6.92 -28.41 3.01
CA LEU A 30 7.35 -28.70 4.37
C LEU A 30 6.93 -30.12 4.74
N THR A 31 7.72 -30.78 5.59
CA THR A 31 7.34 -32.10 6.11
C THR A 31 6.36 -31.94 7.28
N LYS A 32 5.48 -32.93 7.48
CA LYS A 32 4.56 -32.91 8.63
C LYS A 32 5.30 -32.86 9.97
N SER A 33 6.46 -33.51 10.06
CA SER A 33 7.34 -33.45 11.23
C SER A 33 7.91 -32.05 11.47
N ASP A 34 8.30 -31.32 10.42
CA ASP A 34 8.82 -29.96 10.56
C ASP A 34 7.71 -29.01 11.02
N LEU A 35 6.51 -29.14 10.45
CA LEU A 35 5.35 -28.36 10.88
C LEU A 35 5.06 -28.58 12.36
N GLN A 36 5.00 -29.84 12.82
CA GLN A 36 4.76 -30.16 14.23
C GLN A 36 5.87 -29.65 15.15
N ALA A 37 7.13 -29.68 14.71
CA ALA A 37 8.24 -29.11 15.46
C ALA A 37 8.07 -27.59 15.63
N MET A 38 7.70 -26.87 14.56
CA MET A 38 7.42 -25.43 14.63
C MET A 38 6.23 -25.13 15.53
N LEU A 39 5.12 -25.85 15.38
CA LEU A 39 3.93 -25.65 16.22
C LEU A 39 4.23 -25.83 17.70
N LYS A 40 5.07 -26.80 18.06
CA LYS A 40 5.51 -27.02 19.44
C LYS A 40 6.40 -25.89 19.98
N GLU A 41 7.17 -25.24 19.12
CA GLU A 41 8.00 -24.09 19.50
C GLU A 41 7.16 -22.83 19.73
N PHE A 42 6.18 -22.56 18.85
CA PHE A 42 5.35 -21.35 18.91
C PHE A 42 4.12 -21.46 19.83
N ALA A 43 3.52 -22.64 19.91
CA ALA A 43 2.31 -22.92 20.68
C ALA A 43 2.47 -24.23 21.49
N PRO A 44 3.34 -24.24 22.52
CA PRO A 44 3.64 -25.46 23.28
C PRO A 44 2.45 -26.02 24.08
N ASP A 45 1.47 -25.17 24.41
CA ASP A 45 0.32 -25.53 25.26
C ASP A 45 -0.92 -25.94 24.44
N GLU A 46 -0.82 -25.99 23.11
CA GLU A 46 -1.95 -26.21 22.21
C GLU A 46 -1.76 -27.48 21.37
N THR A 47 -2.83 -28.27 21.24
CA THR A 47 -2.85 -29.48 20.40
C THR A 47 -3.64 -29.18 19.13
N PHE A 48 -3.01 -29.37 17.98
CA PHE A 48 -3.64 -29.17 16.68
C PHE A 48 -4.27 -30.48 16.19
N ASP A 49 -5.51 -30.40 15.70
CA ASP A 49 -6.16 -31.55 15.09
C ASP A 49 -5.50 -31.87 13.74
N PRO A 50 -5.46 -33.15 13.32
CA PRO A 50 -4.80 -33.55 12.06
C PRO A 50 -5.32 -32.82 10.82
N GLU A 51 -6.61 -32.48 10.78
CA GLU A 51 -7.23 -31.73 9.68
C GLU A 51 -6.72 -30.28 9.59
N VAL A 52 -6.43 -29.66 10.74
CA VAL A 52 -5.85 -28.31 10.80
C VAL A 52 -4.39 -28.33 10.35
N GLU A 53 -3.63 -29.36 10.74
CA GLU A 53 -2.26 -29.53 10.25
C GLU A 53 -2.22 -29.66 8.73
N ASP A 54 -3.13 -30.44 8.14
CA ASP A 54 -3.20 -30.63 6.69
C ASP A 54 -3.63 -29.33 5.98
N MET A 55 -4.54 -28.55 6.58
CA MET A 55 -4.89 -27.21 6.09
C MET A 55 -3.68 -26.25 6.13
N LEU A 56 -2.90 -26.26 7.21
CA LEU A 56 -1.69 -25.43 7.34
C LEU A 56 -0.63 -25.81 6.31
N MET A 57 -0.47 -27.10 6.02
CA MET A 57 0.41 -27.55 4.93
C MET A 57 -0.05 -27.01 3.57
N SER A 58 -1.34 -27.09 3.26
CA SER A 58 -1.90 -26.52 2.03
C SER A 58 -1.67 -25.02 1.93
N VAL A 59 -1.84 -24.28 3.03
CA VAL A 59 -1.60 -22.83 3.07
C VAL A 59 -0.11 -22.52 2.84
N ALA A 60 0.80 -23.34 3.35
CA ALA A 60 2.23 -23.18 3.13
C ALA A 60 2.62 -23.40 1.66
N ASP A 61 1.99 -24.36 0.99
CA ASP A 61 2.20 -24.60 -0.44
C ASP A 61 1.67 -23.43 -1.28
N ASP A 62 0.43 -22.99 -1.02
CA ASP A 62 -0.18 -21.85 -1.73
C ASP A 62 0.64 -20.57 -1.54
N PHE A 63 1.19 -20.36 -0.33
CA PHE A 63 2.10 -19.26 -0.05
C PHE A 63 3.34 -19.32 -0.94
N LEU A 64 3.99 -20.48 -1.03
CA LEU A 64 5.20 -20.63 -1.82
C LEU A 64 4.95 -20.50 -3.32
N ASP A 65 3.87 -21.08 -3.83
CA ASP A 65 3.50 -20.94 -5.25
C ASP A 65 3.24 -19.47 -5.60
N THR A 66 2.52 -18.75 -4.72
CA THR A 66 2.26 -17.32 -4.90
C THR A 66 3.56 -16.51 -4.87
N VAL A 67 4.43 -16.74 -3.89
CA VAL A 67 5.71 -16.03 -3.78
C VAL A 67 6.59 -16.32 -4.99
N LEU A 68 6.67 -17.58 -5.42
CA LEU A 68 7.50 -18.00 -6.54
C LEU A 68 7.00 -17.41 -7.86
N GLU A 69 5.69 -17.44 -8.12
CA GLU A 69 5.10 -16.88 -9.33
C GLU A 69 5.43 -15.39 -9.47
N HIS A 70 5.21 -14.60 -8.41
CA HIS A 70 5.50 -13.17 -8.43
C HIS A 70 7.00 -12.89 -8.53
N SER A 71 7.84 -13.68 -7.84
CA SER A 71 9.29 -13.51 -7.91
C SER A 71 9.83 -13.82 -9.31
N ILE A 72 9.28 -14.83 -10.00
CA ILE A 72 9.62 -15.11 -11.41
C ILE A 72 9.16 -13.97 -12.32
N GLN A 73 7.98 -13.39 -12.07
CA GLN A 73 7.52 -12.21 -12.82
C GLN A 73 8.45 -11.01 -12.62
N LEU A 74 8.96 -10.79 -11.41
CA LEU A 74 9.96 -9.75 -11.10
C LEU A 74 11.30 -10.01 -11.80
N ALA A 75 11.78 -11.26 -11.78
CA ALA A 75 13.00 -11.65 -12.48
C ALA A 75 12.90 -11.34 -13.98
N LYS A 76 11.76 -11.68 -14.59
CA LYS A 76 11.47 -11.34 -15.99
C LYS A 76 11.33 -9.83 -16.21
N HIS A 77 10.76 -9.10 -15.26
CA HIS A 77 10.59 -7.65 -15.35
C HIS A 77 11.92 -6.89 -15.38
N ARG A 78 12.95 -7.34 -14.66
CA ARG A 78 14.30 -6.76 -14.80
C ARG A 78 15.03 -7.21 -16.08
N GLY A 79 14.47 -8.16 -16.84
CA GLY A 79 15.12 -8.77 -18.01
C GLY A 79 16.09 -9.89 -17.66
N GLY A 80 16.01 -10.46 -16.44
CA GLY A 80 16.83 -11.59 -16.01
C GLY A 80 16.19 -12.93 -16.39
N ASP A 81 17.02 -13.89 -16.76
CA ASP A 81 16.60 -15.28 -17.05
C ASP A 81 16.81 -16.22 -15.84
N THR A 82 17.37 -15.67 -14.76
CA THR A 82 17.65 -16.38 -13.51
C THR A 82 16.91 -15.70 -12.38
N LEU A 83 16.24 -16.48 -11.53
CA LEU A 83 15.62 -16.00 -10.30
C LEU A 83 16.73 -15.59 -9.31
N GLU A 84 16.69 -14.36 -8.82
CA GLU A 84 17.66 -13.84 -7.86
C GLU A 84 17.00 -13.59 -6.50
N PRO A 85 17.76 -13.59 -5.39
CA PRO A 85 17.19 -13.35 -4.05
C PRO A 85 16.43 -12.02 -3.95
N GLN A 86 16.86 -11.01 -4.71
CA GLN A 86 16.22 -9.69 -4.75
C GLN A 86 14.77 -9.74 -5.23
N ASP A 87 14.41 -10.69 -6.10
CA ASP A 87 13.03 -10.87 -6.57
C ASP A 87 12.10 -11.30 -5.45
N VAL A 88 12.57 -12.28 -4.68
CA VAL A 88 11.83 -12.87 -3.57
C VAL A 88 11.70 -11.86 -2.44
N LEU A 89 12.81 -11.21 -2.08
CA LEU A 89 12.83 -10.20 -1.01
C LEU A 89 11.88 -9.05 -1.31
N LEU A 90 11.87 -8.54 -2.55
CA LEU A 90 10.97 -7.44 -2.92
C LEU A 90 9.49 -7.83 -2.79
N HIS A 91 9.12 -9.06 -3.17
CA HIS A 91 7.75 -9.52 -3.05
C HIS A 91 7.34 -9.71 -1.58
N LEU A 92 8.21 -10.31 -0.76
CA LEU A 92 7.97 -10.50 0.67
C LEU A 92 7.82 -9.18 1.42
N GLU A 93 8.67 -8.19 1.16
CA GLU A 93 8.57 -6.89 1.83
C GLU A 93 7.35 -6.07 1.38
N ARG A 94 6.95 -6.15 0.10
CA ARG A 94 5.85 -5.33 -0.43
C ARG A 94 4.46 -5.93 -0.22
N HIS A 95 4.34 -7.25 -0.17
CA HIS A 95 3.04 -7.93 -0.11
C HIS A 95 2.80 -8.64 1.22
N TRP A 96 3.86 -9.08 1.90
CA TRP A 96 3.77 -9.83 3.15
C TRP A 96 4.24 -9.03 4.37
N ASP A 97 4.81 -7.84 4.15
CA ASP A 97 5.44 -7.01 5.21
C ASP A 97 6.49 -7.79 6.02
N MET A 98 7.15 -8.75 5.35
CA MET A 98 8.19 -9.60 5.94
C MET A 98 9.56 -9.05 5.59
N HIS A 99 10.37 -8.76 6.61
CA HIS A 99 11.75 -8.34 6.44
C HIS A 99 12.71 -9.43 6.91
N ILE A 100 13.58 -9.90 6.01
CA ILE A 100 14.55 -10.98 6.29
C ILE A 100 15.94 -10.38 6.52
N PRO A 101 16.47 -10.41 7.76
CA PRO A 101 17.82 -9.92 8.03
C PRO A 101 18.89 -10.77 7.36
N GLY A 102 19.98 -10.13 6.92
CA GLY A 102 21.19 -10.83 6.47
C GLY A 102 21.19 -11.33 5.02
N PHE A 103 20.14 -11.03 4.23
CA PHE A 103 20.20 -11.17 2.78
C PHE A 103 20.65 -9.88 2.12
N GLU A 104 21.54 -9.97 1.14
CA GLU A 104 22.07 -8.83 0.39
C GLU A 104 21.01 -8.30 -0.60
N GLY A 105 20.07 -7.52 -0.06
CA GLY A 105 19.37 -6.46 -0.74
C GLY A 105 19.49 -5.25 0.15
N GLU A 106 20.16 -4.19 -0.35
CA GLU A 106 20.02 -2.85 0.22
C GLU A 106 18.55 -2.65 0.60
N GLU A 107 18.27 -2.29 1.86
CA GLU A 107 16.92 -1.97 2.38
C GLU A 107 16.07 -1.47 1.22
N VAL A 108 14.97 -2.14 0.85
CA VAL A 108 14.15 -1.65 -0.27
C VAL A 108 13.72 -0.25 0.11
N ARG A 109 14.44 0.72 -0.45
CA ARG A 109 14.47 2.08 0.03
C ARG A 109 13.03 2.53 0.16
N ALA A 110 12.65 2.97 1.36
CA ALA A 110 11.32 3.52 1.61
C ALA A 110 10.96 4.37 0.39
N TYR A 111 9.87 4.00 -0.29
CA TYR A 111 9.55 4.51 -1.61
C TYR A 111 9.75 6.01 -1.58
N PRO A 112 10.67 6.60 -2.37
CA PRO A 112 11.04 7.99 -2.20
C PRO A 112 9.77 8.79 -2.25
N GLU A 113 9.54 9.56 -1.19
CA GLU A 113 8.33 10.36 -0.99
C GLU A 113 8.01 11.02 -2.33
N LYS A 114 6.83 10.73 -2.89
CA LYS A 114 6.49 11.11 -4.28
C LYS A 114 6.88 12.58 -4.44
N LYS A 115 7.97 12.84 -5.18
CA LYS A 115 8.47 14.20 -5.39
C LYS A 115 7.27 15.03 -5.81
N ASN A 116 6.94 16.05 -5.03
CA ASN A 116 5.78 16.89 -5.29
C ASN A 116 5.85 17.30 -6.76
N VAL A 117 4.98 16.72 -7.58
CA VAL A 117 5.01 16.98 -9.01
C VAL A 117 4.61 18.45 -9.15
N ASP A 118 5.43 19.28 -9.79
CA ASP A 118 5.16 20.72 -9.92
C ASP A 118 3.75 21.01 -10.47
N ALA A 119 3.24 20.11 -11.32
CA ALA A 119 1.86 20.13 -11.79
C ALA A 119 0.81 19.91 -10.69
N HIS A 120 1.06 19.05 -9.70
CA HIS A 120 0.21 18.90 -8.52
C HIS A 120 0.26 20.15 -7.63
N ALA A 121 1.44 20.72 -7.39
CA ALA A 121 1.59 21.97 -6.63
C ALA A 121 0.85 23.14 -7.30
N SER A 122 1.01 23.27 -8.62
CA SER A 122 0.31 24.29 -9.43
C SER A 122 -1.22 24.10 -9.40
N ARG A 123 -1.71 22.86 -9.53
CA ARG A 123 -3.13 22.53 -9.39
C ARG A 123 -3.66 22.90 -8.00
N LEU A 124 -2.92 22.55 -6.94
CA LEU A 124 -3.32 22.86 -5.57
C LEU A 124 -3.36 24.36 -5.31
N ALA A 125 -2.42 25.13 -5.86
CA ALA A 125 -2.43 26.58 -5.80
C ALA A 125 -3.62 27.20 -6.56
N ALA A 126 -3.96 26.67 -7.73
CA ALA A 126 -5.13 27.10 -8.48
C ALA A 126 -6.43 26.85 -7.70
N VAL A 127 -6.59 25.66 -7.11
CA VAL A 127 -7.74 25.31 -6.25
C VAL A 127 -7.81 26.24 -5.03
N ARG A 128 -6.68 26.49 -4.36
CA ARG A 128 -6.65 27.42 -3.21
C ARG A 128 -7.08 28.83 -3.61
N ARG A 129 -6.65 29.32 -4.78
CA ARG A 129 -7.05 30.63 -5.30
C ARG A 129 -8.53 30.70 -5.62
N THR A 130 -9.10 29.69 -6.28
CA THR A 130 -10.53 29.69 -6.60
C THR A 130 -11.39 29.60 -5.36
N VAL A 131 -11.02 28.77 -4.37
CA VAL A 131 -11.71 28.69 -3.08
C VAL A 131 -11.63 30.00 -2.30
N ALA A 132 -10.47 30.66 -2.27
CA ALA A 132 -10.31 31.96 -1.63
C ALA A 132 -11.11 33.07 -2.33
N ALA A 133 -11.16 33.07 -3.66
CA ALA A 133 -11.97 34.00 -4.42
C ALA A 133 -13.47 33.78 -4.19
N ALA A 134 -13.92 32.53 -4.14
CA ALA A 134 -15.31 32.17 -3.86
C ALA A 134 -15.74 32.58 -2.43
N SER A 135 -14.90 32.35 -1.43
CA SER A 135 -15.19 32.75 -0.05
C SER A 135 -15.18 34.27 0.14
N ALA A 136 -14.26 34.98 -0.52
CA ALA A 136 -14.24 36.44 -0.54
C ALA A 136 -15.47 37.02 -1.23
N ALA A 137 -15.91 36.45 -2.36
CA ALA A 137 -17.12 36.85 -3.06
C ALA A 137 -18.37 36.64 -2.17
N ALA A 138 -18.49 35.50 -1.50
CA ALA A 138 -19.58 35.22 -0.57
C ALA A 138 -19.63 36.20 0.61
N ASN A 139 -18.46 36.55 1.18
CA ASN A 139 -18.38 37.54 2.27
C ASN A 139 -18.75 38.96 1.79
N ASN A 140 -18.31 39.35 0.59
CA ASN A 140 -18.68 40.63 0.01
C ASN A 140 -20.19 40.70 -0.30
N GLN A 141 -20.79 39.63 -0.81
CA GLN A 141 -22.25 39.55 -1.01
C GLN A 141 -23.02 39.70 0.31
N ARG A 142 -22.58 39.01 1.38
CA ARG A 142 -23.18 39.16 2.73
C ARG A 142 -23.07 40.58 3.26
N LYS A 143 -21.92 41.24 3.08
CA LYS A 143 -21.73 42.64 3.48
C LYS A 143 -22.63 43.58 2.69
N GLN A 144 -22.73 43.42 1.38
CA GLN A 144 -23.60 44.22 0.53
C GLN A 144 -25.08 44.04 0.88
N ALA A 145 -25.52 42.81 1.15
CA ALA A 145 -26.89 42.53 1.58
C ALA A 145 -27.22 43.20 2.93
N ARG A 146 -26.28 43.21 3.88
CA ARG A 146 -26.44 43.90 5.16
C ARG A 146 -26.55 45.43 4.98
N LEU A 147 -25.68 46.02 4.17
CA LEU A 147 -25.71 47.46 3.89
C LEU A 147 -26.99 47.88 3.15
N ALA A 148 -27.48 47.04 2.22
CA ALA A 148 -28.74 47.26 1.53
C ALA A 148 -29.94 47.18 2.50
N ALA A 149 -29.96 46.20 3.41
CA ALA A 149 -30.98 46.08 4.44
C ALA A 149 -30.97 47.27 5.43
N GLU A 150 -29.79 47.81 5.75
CA GLU A 150 -29.64 48.98 6.62
C GLU A 150 -30.17 50.26 5.94
N ARG A 151 -29.87 50.46 4.65
CA ARG A 151 -30.42 51.58 3.85
C ARG A 151 -31.94 51.49 3.67
N ALA A 152 -32.49 50.29 3.50
CA ALA A 152 -33.95 50.10 3.42
C ALA A 152 -34.66 50.49 4.73
N LYS A 153 -34.02 50.27 5.89
CA LYS A 153 -34.55 50.69 7.19
C LYS A 153 -34.45 52.20 7.43
N SER A 154 -33.40 52.87 6.94
CA SER A 154 -33.28 54.33 7.07
C SER A 154 -34.23 55.10 6.14
N GLY A 155 -34.61 54.52 4.99
CA GLY A 155 -35.59 55.12 4.08
C GLY A 155 -37.03 55.08 4.56
N ALA A 156 -37.35 54.28 5.59
CA ALA A 156 -38.70 54.16 6.14
C ALA A 156 -38.97 55.10 7.33
N LYS A 157 -38.01 55.95 7.74
CA LYS A 157 -38.15 56.89 8.87
C LYS A 157 -38.13 58.36 8.44
N GLY A 158 -38.41 58.64 7.17
CA GLY A 158 -38.53 60.00 6.62
C GLY A 158 -39.88 60.17 5.93
N GLY A 159 -40.94 60.25 6.73
CA GLY A 159 -42.30 60.55 6.30
C GLY A 159 -43.15 60.80 7.55
N ASP A 160 -43.82 61.94 7.56
CA ASP A 160 -44.67 62.51 8.62
C ASP A 160 -43.92 63.26 9.73
N ASP A 161 -43.66 64.56 9.48
CA ASP A 161 -43.89 65.57 10.52
C ASP A 161 -44.53 66.79 9.85
N ASP A 162 -45.77 67.02 10.29
CA ASP A 162 -46.78 67.90 9.74
C ASP A 162 -46.45 69.39 9.90
N ASN A 163 -47.03 70.14 8.97
CA ASN A 163 -47.14 71.58 8.89
C ASN A 163 -47.94 72.13 10.08
N ASP A 164 -47.34 72.92 10.96
CA ASP A 164 -48.07 73.83 11.85
C ASP A 164 -47.48 75.26 11.83
N GLU A 165 -48.42 76.14 11.55
CA GLU A 165 -48.46 77.57 11.35
C GLU A 165 -48.40 78.30 12.71
N GLU A 166 -47.46 79.23 12.91
CA GLU A 166 -47.55 80.20 14.02
C GLU A 166 -47.23 81.62 13.51
N ASP A 167 -48.31 82.42 13.42
CA ASP A 167 -48.36 83.87 13.23
C ASP A 167 -47.69 84.63 14.38
N ALA A 168 -46.91 85.66 14.04
CA ALA A 168 -46.65 86.83 14.90
C ALA A 168 -46.38 88.08 14.04
#